data_AF-A0A8S9PBN0-F1
#
_entry.id   AF-A0A8S9PBN0-F1
#
_cell.length_a   1.000
_cell.length_b   1.000
_cell.length_c   1.000
_cell.angle_alpha   90.00
_cell.angle_beta   90.00
_cell.angle_gamma   90.00
#
_symmetry.space_group_name_H-M   'P 1'
#
loop_
_entity.id
_entity.type
_entity.pdbx_description
1 polymer ?
#
loop_
_entity_poly.entity_id
_entity_poly.type
_entity_poly.pdbx_seq_one_letter_code
_entity_poly.pdbx_strand_id
1 'polypeptide(L)'
;MGSSENRKPSFLMNVLFFCSLYLVAIAQGGHKPCVQAFGADQFDSDHPKERLARGSFFNWWFLFLSGGIAISILVMVYIQSNVNWAFGFGIPCLFMVMALAIFFLGRKTYRYPKRTHEKNNNGFVRIGRVFFGAIKNRKLMNLNKAMLLGEEGVEPCSNMDAKGLVRLIPIWITSMVSMIPYAQYSTLFTKQGVTVDRRILPGLEIPPATLLSFVSISVLISVPIYEHVFLPIARKITKKPNGITMLQRIGTGMMLTCVNMVLAALVEAKRLRIAEEHGLIDKPNVTIPMSIWWFVPQYILVGMIEVFGLVGAQEFFYDQVPTELRSIGLAFSLSALGLSNFLSGLLIIVVDWATERDGGHSWFNNNLNRAHIDYFYWLLAASTAIAFFVFVFISRSKITKKPNGITMLQRIGTGMMLTCVNMVLAALVEAKRLRIAEEHGLIDKPNVTIPMSIWWFVPQYILVGMIEVFGLVGAQEFFYDQVPTELRSIGLAFSLSALGLSNFLSGLLIIVVDWATERDGGHSWFNNNLNRAHIDYFYWLLAASTAIAFFVFVFISRSYVYRRVDQV
;
A
#
# COMPACT_ATOMS: atom_id res chain seq x y z
N MET A 1 -3.77 45.85 -1.82
CA MET A 1 -3.85 44.63 -2.66
C MET A 1 -5.08 43.87 -2.18
N GLY A 2 -6.28 44.17 -2.68
CA GLY A 2 -6.72 43.78 -4.01
C GLY A 2 -7.38 42.40 -3.89
N SER A 3 -8.67 42.40 -3.56
CA SER A 3 -9.56 41.25 -3.39
C SER A 3 -9.40 40.22 -4.50
N SER A 4 -8.71 39.11 -4.23
CA SER A 4 -8.79 37.91 -5.07
C SER A 4 -10.11 37.20 -4.76
N GLU A 5 -11.13 37.49 -5.57
CA GLU A 5 -12.34 36.70 -5.64
C GLU A 5 -12.00 35.21 -5.75
N ASN A 6 -12.68 34.38 -4.96
CA ASN A 6 -12.68 32.92 -5.03
C ASN A 6 -13.21 32.45 -6.40
N ARG A 7 -12.40 32.53 -7.46
CA ARG A 7 -12.67 31.80 -8.71
C ARG A 7 -12.32 30.34 -8.46
N LYS A 8 -13.30 29.46 -8.62
CA LYS A 8 -13.05 28.02 -8.68
C LYS A 8 -11.98 27.77 -9.76
N PRO A 9 -10.90 27.03 -9.47
CA PRO A 9 -9.86 26.75 -10.43
C PRO A 9 -10.46 26.06 -11.67
N SER A 10 -9.97 26.41 -12.85
CA SER A 10 -10.47 25.81 -14.10
C SER A 10 -10.25 24.29 -14.06
N PHE A 11 -11.16 23.54 -14.69
CA PHE A 11 -11.05 22.07 -14.77
C PHE A 11 -9.68 21.64 -15.31
N LEU A 12 -9.18 22.33 -16.34
CA LEU A 12 -7.86 22.09 -16.93
C LEU A 12 -6.72 22.28 -15.91
N MET A 13 -6.80 23.33 -15.08
CA MET A 13 -5.79 23.59 -14.05
C MET A 13 -5.75 22.48 -12.99
N ASN A 14 -6.92 21.96 -12.58
CA ASN A 14 -7.00 20.81 -11.68
C ASN A 14 -6.43 19.54 -12.32
N VAL A 15 -6.78 19.25 -13.57
CA VAL A 15 -6.25 18.08 -14.30
C VAL A 15 -4.74 18.14 -14.42
N LEU A 16 -4.18 19.28 -14.86
CA LEU A 16 -2.74 19.46 -14.98
C LEU A 16 -2.02 19.30 -13.63
N PHE A 17 -2.61 19.86 -12.56
CA PHE A 17 -2.07 19.72 -11.21
C PHE A 17 -2.01 18.25 -10.77
N PHE A 18 -3.11 17.50 -10.87
CA PHE A 18 -3.13 16.09 -10.49
C PHE A 18 -2.24 15.22 -11.38
N CYS A 19 -2.23 15.45 -12.70
CA CYS A 19 -1.31 14.76 -13.62
C CYS A 19 0.15 14.98 -13.22
N SER A 20 0.53 16.21 -12.85
CA SER A 20 1.90 16.52 -12.40
C SER A 20 2.25 15.79 -11.10
N LEU A 21 1.34 15.72 -10.12
CA LEU A 21 1.54 14.99 -8.87
C LEU A 21 1.71 13.49 -9.11
N TYR A 22 0.89 12.88 -9.96
CA TYR A 22 1.02 11.46 -10.30
C TYR A 22 2.31 11.15 -11.06
N LEU A 23 2.75 12.05 -11.95
CA LEU A 23 4.02 11.90 -12.65
C LEU A 23 5.20 11.90 -11.67
N VAL A 24 5.19 12.81 -10.67
CA VAL A 24 6.18 12.84 -9.59
C VAL A 24 6.15 11.54 -8.78
N ALA A 25 4.96 11.01 -8.46
CA ALA A 25 4.82 9.76 -7.72
C ALA A 25 5.42 8.57 -8.49
N ILE A 26 5.11 8.43 -9.79
CA ILE A 26 5.67 7.38 -10.66
C ILE A 26 7.20 7.52 -10.76
N ALA A 27 7.69 8.74 -10.98
CA ALA A 27 9.12 9.02 -11.08
C ALA A 27 9.85 8.65 -9.79
N GLN A 28 9.31 9.03 -8.62
CA GLN A 28 9.89 8.68 -7.31
C GLN A 28 9.88 7.17 -7.07
N GLY A 29 8.81 6.47 -7.46
CA GLY A 29 8.69 5.01 -7.33
C GLY A 29 9.73 4.24 -8.14
N GLY A 30 10.07 4.70 -9.35
CA GLY A 30 11.12 4.10 -10.18
C GLY A 30 12.54 4.54 -9.83
N HIS A 31 12.72 5.84 -9.55
CA HIS A 31 14.05 6.42 -9.28
C HIS A 31 14.70 5.88 -8.01
N LYS A 32 13.98 5.87 -6.88
CA LYS A 32 14.52 5.50 -5.56
C LYS A 32 15.23 4.13 -5.53
N PRO A 33 14.59 3.02 -5.95
CA PRO A 33 15.24 1.72 -5.89
C PRO A 33 16.39 1.60 -6.90
N CYS A 34 16.25 2.18 -8.09
CA CYS A 34 17.27 2.09 -9.14
C CYS A 34 18.54 2.87 -8.79
N VAL A 35 18.44 4.06 -8.21
CA VAL A 35 19.62 4.87 -7.88
C VAL A 35 20.44 4.24 -6.74
N GLN A 36 19.77 3.66 -5.75
CA GLN A 36 20.43 2.99 -4.63
C GLN A 36 21.15 1.72 -5.08
N ALA A 37 20.49 0.90 -5.92
CA ALA A 37 21.11 -0.30 -6.50
C ALA A 37 22.30 0.07 -7.39
N PHE A 38 22.13 1.03 -8.29
CA PHE A 38 23.19 1.46 -9.20
C PHE A 38 24.41 2.03 -8.47
N GLY A 39 24.20 2.78 -7.38
CA GLY A 39 25.29 3.26 -6.52
C GLY A 39 26.03 2.13 -5.81
N ALA A 40 25.32 1.10 -5.36
CA ALA A 40 25.91 -0.09 -4.75
C ALA A 40 26.74 -0.92 -5.74
N ASP A 41 26.27 -1.02 -6.99
CA ASP A 41 26.93 -1.74 -8.08
C ASP A 41 28.29 -1.14 -8.50
N GLN A 42 28.59 0.08 -8.03
CA GLN A 42 29.90 0.70 -8.29
C GLN A 42 31.03 0.05 -7.47
N PHE A 43 30.70 -0.73 -6.44
CA PHE A 43 31.65 -1.42 -5.57
C PHE A 43 31.67 -2.93 -5.88
N ASP A 44 32.85 -3.48 -6.14
CA ASP A 44 33.04 -4.90 -6.36
C ASP A 44 32.78 -5.70 -5.07
N SER A 45 31.97 -6.74 -5.17
CA SER A 45 31.61 -7.60 -4.03
C SER A 45 32.71 -8.58 -3.68
N ASP A 46 33.54 -8.95 -4.66
CA ASP A 46 34.60 -9.95 -4.51
C ASP A 46 35.90 -9.32 -3.96
N HIS A 47 36.01 -7.99 -4.02
CA HIS A 47 37.15 -7.26 -3.48
C HIS A 47 36.93 -6.85 -2.01
N PRO A 48 37.73 -7.34 -1.04
CA PRO A 48 37.46 -7.16 0.39
C PRO A 48 37.48 -5.69 0.85
N LYS A 49 38.33 -4.83 0.25
CA LYS A 49 38.35 -3.39 0.55
C LYS A 49 37.16 -2.64 -0.05
N GLU A 50 36.70 -3.02 -1.24
CA GLU A 50 35.57 -2.33 -1.90
C GLU A 50 34.25 -2.72 -1.23
N ARG A 51 34.13 -3.97 -0.76
CA ARG A 51 33.02 -4.43 0.08
C ARG A 51 32.87 -3.63 1.38
N LEU A 52 33.98 -3.28 2.05
CA LEU A 52 33.96 -2.41 3.23
C LEU A 52 33.62 -0.96 2.87
N ALA A 53 34.16 -0.45 1.75
CA ALA A 53 33.84 0.88 1.24
C ALA A 53 32.35 1.04 0.87
N ARG A 54 31.71 -0.01 0.34
CA ARG A 54 30.26 -0.05 0.07
C ARG A 54 29.43 0.17 1.33
N GLY A 55 29.84 -0.40 2.47
CA GLY A 55 29.20 -0.15 3.76
C GLY A 55 29.30 1.32 4.16
N SER A 56 30.49 1.93 4.02
CA SER A 56 30.68 3.36 4.28
C SER A 56 29.86 4.26 3.34
N PHE A 57 29.68 3.87 2.07
CA PHE A 57 28.83 4.60 1.12
C PHE A 57 27.39 4.70 1.60
N PHE A 58 26.80 3.59 2.04
CA PHE A 58 25.42 3.60 2.55
C PHE A 58 25.26 4.42 3.83
N ASN A 59 26.27 4.45 4.70
CA ASN A 59 26.26 5.30 5.89
C ASN A 59 26.25 6.80 5.53
N TRP A 60 27.09 7.22 4.58
CA TRP A 60 27.08 8.60 4.08
C TRP A 60 25.79 8.94 3.34
N TRP A 61 25.29 8.01 2.51
CA TRP A 61 24.00 8.17 1.82
C TRP A 61 22.87 8.43 2.81
N PHE A 62 22.79 7.64 3.87
CA PHE A 62 21.77 7.79 4.90
C PHE A 62 21.91 9.11 5.67
N LEU A 63 23.14 9.49 6.06
CA LEU A 63 23.41 10.76 6.72
C LEU A 63 22.96 11.96 5.88
N PHE A 64 23.32 11.99 4.59
CA PHE A 64 22.92 13.06 3.67
C PHE A 64 21.43 13.04 3.35
N LEU A 65 20.81 11.86 3.26
CA LEU A 65 19.37 11.74 3.04
C LEU A 65 18.59 12.35 4.21
N SER A 66 18.89 11.93 5.44
CA SER A 66 18.19 12.41 6.63
C SER A 66 18.47 13.88 6.92
N GLY A 67 19.74 14.31 6.84
CA GLY A 67 20.11 15.72 7.01
C GLY A 67 19.53 16.61 5.91
N GLY A 68 19.55 16.14 4.66
CA GLY A 68 18.99 16.83 3.51
C GLY A 68 17.48 17.04 3.60
N ILE A 69 16.72 16.03 4.04
CA ILE A 69 15.26 16.15 4.26
C ILE A 69 14.97 17.20 5.34
N ALA A 70 15.69 17.17 6.47
CA ALA A 70 15.48 18.13 7.56
C ALA A 70 15.72 19.58 7.09
N ILE A 71 16.85 19.83 6.41
CA ILE A 71 17.19 21.16 5.87
C ILE A 71 16.21 21.57 4.76
N SER A 72 15.85 20.65 3.86
CA SER A 72 14.92 20.93 2.78
C SER A 72 13.55 21.33 3.32
N ILE A 73 13.03 20.66 4.35
CA ILE A 73 11.77 21.05 4.99
C ILE A 73 11.89 22.44 5.62
N LEU A 74 12.97 22.73 6.35
CA LEU A 74 13.17 24.04 6.98
C LEU A 74 13.21 25.18 5.96
N VAL A 75 14.02 25.03 4.90
CA VAL A 75 14.27 26.08 3.92
C VAL A 75 13.14 26.18 2.89
N MET A 76 12.73 25.06 2.28
CA MET A 76 11.74 25.10 1.20
C MET A 76 10.37 25.51 1.70
N VAL A 77 9.94 25.03 2.87
CA VAL A 77 8.64 25.42 3.43
C VAL A 77 8.62 26.91 3.76
N TYR A 78 9.73 27.47 4.26
CA TYR A 78 9.86 28.91 4.48
C TYR A 78 9.73 29.69 3.17
N ILE A 79 10.44 29.28 2.11
CA ILE A 79 10.36 29.92 0.79
C ILE A 79 8.94 29.84 0.23
N GLN A 80 8.29 28.67 0.32
CA GLN A 80 6.93 28.45 -0.18
C GLN A 80 5.90 29.33 0.54
N SER A 81 6.07 29.50 1.85
CA SER A 81 5.07 30.18 2.69
C SER A 81 5.29 31.69 2.79
N ASN A 82 6.54 32.16 2.78
CA ASN A 82 6.87 33.57 3.02
C ASN A 82 7.38 34.32 1.78
N VAL A 83 7.84 33.61 0.73
CA VAL A 83 8.42 34.23 -0.46
C VAL A 83 7.51 34.02 -1.67
N ASN A 84 7.51 32.80 -2.24
CA ASN A 84 6.68 32.46 -3.40
C ASN A 84 6.68 30.95 -3.66
N TRP A 85 5.52 30.39 -4.01
CA TRP A 85 5.36 28.99 -4.42
C TRP A 85 6.16 28.62 -5.69
N ALA A 86 6.34 29.55 -6.62
CA ALA A 86 7.12 29.32 -7.84
C ALA A 86 8.59 29.02 -7.53
N PHE A 87 9.22 29.77 -6.60
CA PHE A 87 10.57 29.45 -6.13
C PHE A 87 10.60 28.15 -5.33
N GLY A 88 9.54 27.89 -4.54
CA GLY A 88 9.38 26.67 -3.76
C GLY A 88 9.38 25.37 -4.58
N PHE A 89 8.85 25.38 -5.80
CA PHE A 89 8.93 24.24 -6.73
C PHE A 89 10.09 24.35 -7.74
N GLY A 90 10.47 25.57 -8.10
CA GLY A 90 11.54 25.84 -9.07
C GLY A 90 12.93 25.47 -8.56
N ILE A 91 13.24 25.73 -7.29
CA ILE A 91 14.54 25.39 -6.70
C ILE A 91 14.77 23.86 -6.69
N PRO A 92 13.86 23.01 -6.17
CA PRO A 92 14.01 21.56 -6.27
C PRO A 92 14.10 21.06 -7.72
N CYS A 93 13.36 21.68 -8.65
CA CYS A 93 13.45 21.35 -10.08
C CYS A 93 14.86 21.62 -10.64
N LEU A 94 15.45 22.78 -10.32
CA LEU A 94 16.82 23.11 -10.72
C LEU A 94 17.83 22.10 -10.16
N PHE A 95 17.73 21.76 -8.87
CA PHE A 95 18.59 20.74 -8.26
C PHE A 95 18.44 19.38 -8.93
N MET A 96 17.23 18.98 -9.32
CA MET A 96 17.00 17.72 -10.04
C MET A 96 17.62 17.74 -11.44
N VAL A 97 17.52 18.85 -12.17
CA VAL A 97 18.19 19.03 -13.48
C VAL A 97 19.71 18.99 -13.33
N MET A 98 20.26 19.66 -12.31
CA MET A 98 21.69 19.61 -11.99
C MET A 98 22.13 18.18 -11.64
N ALA A 99 21.37 17.46 -10.80
CA ALA A 99 21.66 16.08 -10.45
C ALA A 99 21.66 15.17 -11.67
N LEU A 100 20.70 15.36 -12.59
CA LEU A 100 20.66 14.63 -13.86
C LEU A 100 21.87 14.94 -14.76
N ALA A 101 22.27 16.21 -14.84
CA ALA A 101 23.46 16.61 -15.58
C ALA A 101 24.74 15.97 -15.02
N ILE A 102 24.92 16.01 -13.69
CA ILE A 102 26.03 15.34 -12.99
C ILE A 102 26.00 13.84 -13.25
N PHE A 103 24.81 13.23 -13.17
CA PHE A 103 24.64 11.81 -13.44
C PHE A 103 25.10 11.46 -14.87
N PHE A 104 24.73 12.26 -15.87
CA PHE A 104 25.18 12.05 -17.25
C PHE A 104 26.68 12.31 -17.47
N LEU A 105 27.28 13.27 -16.77
CA LEU A 105 28.73 13.51 -16.84
C LEU A 105 29.52 12.29 -16.34
N GLY A 106 29.02 11.60 -15.31
CA GLY A 106 29.62 10.37 -14.78
C GLY A 106 29.46 9.13 -15.66
N ARG A 107 28.77 9.21 -16.81
CA ARG A 107 28.48 8.03 -17.66
C ARG A 107 29.71 7.24 -18.11
N LYS A 108 30.87 7.90 -18.23
CA LYS A 108 32.13 7.26 -18.65
C LYS A 108 32.90 6.64 -17.48
N THR A 109 32.61 7.03 -16.24
CA THR A 109 33.27 6.54 -15.03
C THR A 109 32.52 5.40 -14.36
N TYR A 110 31.21 5.25 -14.64
CA TYR A 110 30.42 4.21 -14.01
C TYR A 110 30.87 2.81 -14.43
N ARG A 111 31.00 1.94 -13.43
CA ARG A 111 31.11 0.50 -13.63
C ARG A 111 29.70 -0.01 -13.90
N TYR A 112 29.48 -0.42 -15.13
CA TYR A 112 28.33 -1.24 -15.46
C TYR A 112 28.73 -2.68 -15.14
N PRO A 113 27.91 -3.44 -14.40
CA PRO A 113 28.12 -4.87 -14.27
C PRO A 113 28.35 -5.41 -15.67
N LYS A 114 29.44 -6.15 -15.90
CA LYS A 114 29.59 -6.89 -17.16
C LYS A 114 28.28 -7.66 -17.28
N ARG A 115 27.49 -7.36 -18.32
CA ARG A 115 26.53 -8.34 -18.83
C ARG A 115 27.39 -9.56 -19.08
N THR A 116 27.37 -10.52 -18.15
CA THR A 116 28.08 -11.78 -18.34
C THR A 116 27.71 -12.20 -19.74
N HIS A 117 28.70 -12.37 -20.60
CA HIS A 117 28.51 -12.80 -21.98
C HIS A 117 27.96 -14.24 -22.04
N GLU A 118 27.37 -14.76 -20.96
CA GLU A 118 26.19 -15.60 -21.05
C GLU A 118 25.12 -14.83 -21.82
N LYS A 119 25.05 -15.10 -23.13
CA LYS A 119 23.99 -14.70 -24.07
C LYS A 119 22.56 -15.11 -23.64
N ASN A 120 22.27 -15.31 -22.35
CA ASN A 120 21.10 -16.00 -21.85
C ASN A 120 20.51 -15.56 -20.49
N ASN A 121 20.98 -14.49 -19.83
CA ASN A 121 20.58 -14.22 -18.42
C ASN A 121 19.87 -12.88 -18.12
N ASN A 122 19.16 -12.31 -19.09
CA ASN A 122 18.02 -11.44 -18.73
C ASN A 122 16.88 -12.38 -18.34
N GLY A 123 16.47 -12.41 -17.06
CA GLY A 123 15.36 -13.27 -16.59
C GLY A 123 14.11 -13.16 -17.48
N PHE A 124 13.75 -11.94 -17.91
CA PHE A 124 12.67 -11.69 -18.86
C PHE A 124 12.91 -12.22 -20.29
N VAL A 125 14.14 -12.22 -20.79
CA VAL A 125 14.48 -12.78 -22.12
C VAL A 125 14.59 -14.30 -22.07
N ARG A 126 15.02 -14.88 -20.94
CA ARG A 126 15.00 -16.33 -20.70
C ARG A 126 13.55 -16.82 -20.67
N ILE A 127 12.66 -16.11 -19.97
CA ILE A 127 11.21 -16.34 -20.01
C ILE A 127 10.72 -16.20 -21.46
N GLY A 128 11.00 -15.09 -22.15
CA GLY A 128 10.61 -14.90 -23.55
C GLY A 128 11.12 -15.98 -24.51
N ARG A 129 12.34 -16.47 -24.36
CA ARG A 129 12.95 -17.51 -25.20
C ARG A 129 12.40 -18.90 -24.90
N VAL A 130 12.06 -19.19 -23.63
CA VAL A 130 11.36 -20.41 -23.22
C VAL A 130 9.95 -20.42 -23.79
N PHE A 131 9.23 -19.28 -23.74
CA PHE A 131 7.93 -19.12 -24.39
C PHE A 131 8.03 -19.28 -25.92
N PHE A 132 8.99 -18.61 -26.57
CA PHE A 132 9.17 -18.66 -28.03
C PHE A 132 9.65 -20.04 -28.51
N GLY A 133 10.48 -20.73 -27.72
CA GLY A 133 10.95 -22.10 -27.95
C GLY A 133 9.84 -23.14 -27.76
N ALA A 134 9.00 -23.00 -26.72
CA ALA A 134 7.85 -23.86 -26.48
C ALA A 134 6.77 -23.75 -27.57
N ILE A 135 6.62 -22.56 -28.16
CA ILE A 135 5.73 -22.32 -29.30
C ILE A 135 6.28 -22.96 -30.60
N LYS A 136 7.61 -22.89 -30.82
CA LYS A 136 8.26 -23.41 -32.03
C LYS A 136 8.49 -24.93 -32.02
N ASN A 137 8.69 -25.54 -30.84
CA ASN A 137 8.94 -26.98 -30.68
C ASN A 137 7.70 -27.82 -30.32
N ARG A 138 6.50 -27.38 -30.73
CA ARG A 138 5.25 -28.17 -30.59
C ARG A 138 5.25 -29.51 -31.34
N LYS A 139 6.36 -29.92 -31.97
CA LYS A 139 6.51 -31.19 -32.73
C LYS A 139 7.52 -32.20 -32.18
N LEU A 140 8.30 -31.92 -31.12
CA LEU A 140 9.20 -32.93 -30.55
C LEU A 140 9.15 -32.95 -29.02
N MET A 141 8.10 -33.57 -28.50
CA MET A 141 7.98 -33.92 -27.09
C MET A 141 8.76 -35.22 -26.83
N ASN A 142 10.03 -35.09 -26.47
CA ASN A 142 10.81 -36.13 -25.79
C ASN A 142 12.00 -35.48 -25.09
N LEU A 143 11.75 -34.86 -23.94
CA LEU A 143 12.76 -34.23 -23.09
C LEU A 143 12.90 -34.93 -21.73
N ASN A 144 12.68 -36.25 -21.66
CA ASN A 144 12.90 -37.04 -20.45
C ASN A 144 14.38 -37.41 -20.22
N LYS A 145 15.29 -37.13 -21.16
CA LYS A 145 16.69 -37.59 -21.08
C LYS A 145 17.73 -36.51 -20.81
N ALA A 146 17.34 -35.22 -20.80
CA ALA A 146 18.26 -34.10 -20.56
C ALA A 146 18.28 -33.59 -19.11
N MET A 147 17.32 -34.01 -18.26
CA MET A 147 17.25 -33.62 -16.85
C MET A 147 17.98 -34.58 -15.89
N LEU A 148 18.48 -35.73 -16.37
CA LEU A 148 19.14 -36.74 -15.54
C LEU A 148 20.66 -36.52 -15.38
N LEU A 149 21.22 -35.43 -15.91
CA LEU A 149 22.63 -35.09 -15.75
C LEU A 149 22.74 -33.63 -15.30
N GLY A 150 22.52 -33.40 -14.02
CA GLY A 150 22.63 -32.10 -13.37
C GLY A 150 22.72 -32.29 -11.86
N GLU A 151 23.95 -32.57 -11.42
CA GLU A 151 24.56 -32.47 -10.08
C GLU A 151 23.68 -32.55 -8.82
N GLU A 152 24.07 -33.52 -7.99
CA GLU A 152 23.67 -33.74 -6.60
C GLU A 152 23.85 -32.48 -5.73
N GLY A 153 22.85 -32.20 -4.87
CA GLY A 153 23.04 -31.38 -3.68
C GLY A 153 22.22 -30.09 -3.59
N VAL A 154 20.89 -30.15 -3.61
CA VAL A 154 20.03 -29.08 -3.06
C VAL A 154 18.81 -29.72 -2.38
N GLU A 155 18.69 -29.60 -1.06
CA GLU A 155 17.52 -30.06 -0.29
C GLU A 155 16.23 -29.31 -0.69
N PRO A 156 15.02 -29.93 -0.57
CA PRO A 156 13.81 -29.39 -1.15
C PRO A 156 13.16 -28.30 -0.26
N CYS A 157 13.50 -27.03 -0.51
CA CYS A 157 12.88 -25.86 0.10
C CYS A 157 11.60 -25.46 -0.66
N SER A 158 10.42 -26.10 -0.47
CA SER A 158 9.17 -25.77 -1.23
C SER A 158 7.93 -25.52 -0.40
N ASN A 159 7.44 -26.54 0.31
CA ASN A 159 6.11 -26.52 0.94
C ASN A 159 6.01 -25.57 2.15
N MET A 160 7.11 -24.92 2.52
CA MET A 160 7.22 -24.05 3.68
C MET A 160 7.01 -22.56 3.33
N ASP A 161 7.09 -22.18 2.05
CA ASP A 161 7.27 -20.79 1.61
C ASP A 161 5.94 -20.03 1.41
N ALA A 162 4.96 -20.62 0.70
CA ALA A 162 3.65 -20.00 0.48
C ALA A 162 2.77 -19.99 1.74
N LYS A 163 2.82 -21.09 2.52
CA LYS A 163 2.26 -21.15 3.88
C LYS A 163 2.91 -20.12 4.81
N GLY A 164 4.18 -19.77 4.56
CA GLY A 164 4.88 -18.69 5.25
C GLY A 164 4.21 -17.34 4.99
N LEU A 165 4.01 -16.97 3.73
CA LEU A 165 3.36 -15.70 3.32
C LEU A 165 1.93 -15.54 3.83
N VAL A 166 1.10 -16.59 3.78
CA VAL A 166 -0.29 -16.55 4.30
C VAL A 166 -0.31 -16.27 5.81
N ARG A 167 0.69 -16.75 6.56
CA ARG A 167 0.83 -16.46 8.00
C ARG A 167 1.23 -15.02 8.29
N LEU A 168 1.76 -14.30 7.30
CA LEU A 168 2.11 -12.89 7.41
C LEU A 168 0.91 -11.97 7.21
N ILE A 169 -0.17 -12.43 6.54
CA ILE A 169 -1.35 -11.61 6.24
C ILE A 169 -1.97 -11.00 7.52
N PRO A 170 -2.20 -11.75 8.62
CA PRO A 170 -2.77 -11.15 9.83
C PRO A 170 -1.86 -10.09 10.47
N ILE A 171 -0.55 -10.30 10.41
CA ILE A 171 0.45 -9.32 10.88
C ILE A 171 0.45 -8.09 9.96
N TRP A 172 0.29 -8.29 8.66
CA TRP A 172 0.21 -7.22 7.66
C TRP A 172 -1.06 -6.38 7.84
N ILE A 173 -2.23 -7.00 8.03
CA ILE A 173 -3.49 -6.29 8.28
C ILE A 173 -3.38 -5.44 9.56
N THR A 174 -2.90 -6.03 10.66
CA THR A 174 -2.76 -5.30 11.93
C THR A 174 -1.74 -4.17 11.82
N SER A 175 -0.62 -4.39 11.13
CA SER A 175 0.37 -3.35 10.82
C SER A 175 -0.23 -2.22 9.98
N MET A 176 -0.99 -2.56 8.94
CA MET A 176 -1.68 -1.59 8.07
C MET A 176 -2.65 -0.70 8.87
N VAL A 177 -3.48 -1.28 9.75
CA VAL A 177 -4.40 -0.50 10.60
C VAL A 177 -3.62 0.44 11.53
N SER A 178 -2.51 -0.01 12.10
CA SER A 178 -1.66 0.82 12.95
C SER A 178 -0.89 1.92 12.21
N MET A 179 -0.83 1.86 10.87
CA MET A 179 -0.17 2.87 10.03
C MET A 179 -1.14 3.95 9.54
N ILE A 180 -2.46 3.78 9.67
CA ILE A 180 -3.46 4.82 9.30
C ILE A 180 -3.14 6.19 9.92
N PRO A 181 -2.72 6.29 11.20
CA PRO A 181 -2.34 7.56 11.80
C PRO A 181 -1.15 8.30 11.14
N TYR A 182 -0.35 7.63 10.31
CA TYR A 182 0.82 8.23 9.66
C TYR A 182 0.39 9.32 8.66
N ALA A 183 -0.79 9.19 8.05
CA ALA A 183 -1.31 10.23 7.15
C ALA A 183 -1.51 11.58 7.88
N GLN A 184 -1.73 11.57 9.20
CA GLN A 184 -2.15 12.75 9.96
C GLN A 184 -1.03 13.76 10.17
N TYR A 185 0.21 13.30 10.37
CA TYR A 185 1.30 14.21 10.71
C TYR A 185 1.68 15.14 9.55
N SER A 186 1.44 14.72 8.30
CA SER A 186 1.66 15.55 7.11
C SER A 186 0.46 16.43 6.73
N THR A 187 -0.73 16.11 7.24
CA THR A 187 -2.01 16.75 6.87
C THR A 187 -2.63 17.52 8.03
N LEU A 188 -3.38 16.85 8.91
CA LEU A 188 -4.15 17.48 9.98
C LEU A 188 -3.25 18.16 11.02
N PHE A 189 -2.10 17.57 11.38
CA PHE A 189 -1.19 18.21 12.35
C PHE A 189 -0.69 19.56 11.82
N THR A 190 -0.35 19.61 10.53
CA THR A 190 0.03 20.84 9.85
C THR A 190 -1.13 21.84 9.85
N LYS A 191 -2.36 21.39 9.59
CA LYS A 191 -3.58 22.22 9.57
C LYS A 191 -3.85 22.87 10.94
N GLN A 192 -3.67 22.12 12.03
CA GLN A 192 -3.80 22.64 13.40
C GLN A 192 -2.77 23.74 13.69
N GLY A 193 -1.52 23.52 13.28
CA GLY A 193 -0.43 24.47 13.50
C GLY A 193 -0.65 25.84 12.82
N VAL A 194 -1.54 25.95 11.84
CA VAL A 194 -1.91 27.25 11.21
C VAL A 194 -2.69 28.14 12.16
N THR A 195 -3.44 27.56 13.11
CA THR A 195 -4.39 28.31 13.95
C THR A 195 -3.80 28.88 15.24
N VAL A 196 -2.54 28.55 15.54
CA VAL A 196 -1.88 28.90 16.81
C VAL A 196 -0.82 29.98 16.63
N ASP A 197 -0.24 30.47 17.73
CA ASP A 197 0.88 31.40 17.66
C ASP A 197 2.16 30.69 17.21
N ARG A 198 2.69 31.16 16.08
CA ARG A 198 3.84 30.58 15.35
C ARG A 198 5.14 31.34 15.59
N ARG A 199 5.15 32.34 16.48
CA ARG A 199 6.33 33.13 16.81
C ARG A 199 7.28 32.34 17.69
N ILE A 200 8.52 32.19 17.24
CA ILE A 200 9.59 31.56 18.04
C ILE A 200 10.51 32.62 18.65
N LEU A 201 10.82 33.66 17.88
CA LEU A 201 11.62 34.82 18.29
C LEU A 201 10.86 36.09 17.92
N PRO A 202 11.15 37.23 18.56
CA PRO A 202 10.59 38.52 18.15
C PRO A 202 10.85 38.76 16.65
N GLY A 203 9.78 38.84 15.86
CA GLY A 203 9.84 39.06 14.41
C GLY A 203 10.02 37.81 13.53
N LEU A 204 10.17 36.60 14.10
CA LEU A 204 10.30 35.35 13.33
C LEU A 204 9.08 34.45 13.51
N GLU A 205 8.23 34.41 12.48
CA GLU A 205 7.09 33.50 12.37
C GLU A 205 7.46 32.31 11.47
N ILE A 206 7.35 31.09 12.02
CA ILE A 206 7.62 29.89 11.24
C ILE A 206 6.35 29.34 10.57
N PRO A 207 6.46 28.77 9.36
CA PRO A 207 5.36 28.01 8.79
C PRO A 207 5.06 26.75 9.61
N PRO A 208 3.79 26.32 9.73
CA PRO A 208 3.42 25.12 10.48
C PRO A 208 4.05 23.83 9.94
N ALA A 209 4.16 23.71 8.61
CA ALA A 209 4.76 22.53 7.97
C ALA A 209 6.25 22.37 8.29
N THR A 210 6.92 23.41 8.81
CA THR A 210 8.30 23.30 9.30
C THR A 210 8.42 22.32 10.48
N LEU A 211 7.33 22.06 11.20
CA LEU A 211 7.30 21.06 12.27
C LEU A 211 7.62 19.63 11.79
N LEU A 212 7.41 19.32 10.50
CA LEU A 212 7.81 18.05 9.89
C LEU A 212 9.33 17.79 9.97
N SER A 213 10.14 18.85 10.08
CA SER A 213 11.60 18.70 10.25
C SER A 213 11.94 18.00 11.57
N PHE A 214 11.12 18.16 12.62
CA PHE A 214 11.31 17.47 13.89
C PHE A 214 11.15 15.95 13.78
N VAL A 215 10.34 15.45 12.82
CA VAL A 215 10.27 14.01 12.52
C VAL A 215 11.63 13.52 12.03
N SER A 216 12.22 14.23 11.06
CA SER A 216 13.52 13.87 10.47
C SER A 216 14.66 13.96 11.49
N ILE A 217 14.67 15.02 12.30
CA ILE A 217 15.64 15.19 13.40
C ILE A 217 15.48 14.07 14.43
N SER A 218 14.24 13.74 14.79
CA SER A 218 13.96 12.66 15.73
C SER A 218 14.43 11.30 15.20
N VAL A 219 14.23 10.99 13.91
CA VAL A 219 14.77 9.78 13.28
C VAL A 219 16.30 9.77 13.34
N LEU A 220 16.95 10.90 12.98
CA LEU A 220 18.42 11.04 12.99
C LEU A 220 19.01 10.78 14.39
N ILE A 221 18.32 11.21 15.46
CA ILE A 221 18.73 10.99 16.85
C ILE A 221 18.38 9.59 17.33
N SER A 222 17.20 9.08 16.98
CA SER A 222 16.68 7.80 17.49
C SER A 222 17.43 6.59 16.93
N VAL A 223 17.90 6.64 15.67
CA VAL A 223 18.62 5.52 15.05
C VAL A 223 19.95 5.20 15.79
N PRO A 224 20.88 6.15 16.01
CA PRO A 224 22.10 5.89 16.78
C PRO A 224 21.81 5.45 18.22
N ILE A 225 20.80 6.03 18.88
CA ILE A 225 20.40 5.64 20.23
C ILE A 225 19.91 4.19 20.23
N TYR A 226 19.09 3.81 19.25
CA TYR A 226 18.62 2.44 19.11
C TYR A 226 19.79 1.46 18.96
N GLU A 227 20.73 1.77 18.06
CA GLU A 227 21.84 0.86 17.73
C GLU A 227 22.92 0.76 18.81
N HIS A 228 23.32 1.89 19.40
CA HIS A 228 24.47 1.94 20.30
C HIS A 228 24.10 1.90 21.79
N VAL A 229 22.88 2.27 22.16
CA VAL A 229 22.43 2.29 23.56
C VAL A 229 21.41 1.19 23.81
N PHE A 230 20.30 1.20 23.07
CA PHE A 230 19.20 0.28 23.32
C PHE A 230 19.54 -1.17 22.99
N LEU A 231 20.10 -1.46 21.81
CA LEU A 231 20.42 -2.84 21.40
C LEU A 231 21.42 -3.53 22.34
N PRO A 232 22.56 -2.92 22.77
CA PRO A 232 23.47 -3.56 23.72
C PRO A 232 22.83 -3.85 25.07
N ILE A 233 21.99 -2.93 25.59
CA ILE A 233 21.25 -3.14 26.83
C ILE A 233 20.23 -4.26 26.66
N ALA A 234 19.45 -4.24 25.59
CA ALA A 234 18.47 -5.26 25.29
C ALA A 234 19.11 -6.64 25.14
N ARG A 235 20.26 -6.76 24.46
CA ARG A 235 21.03 -8.02 24.34
C ARG A 235 21.48 -8.54 25.71
N LYS A 236 21.94 -7.66 26.60
CA LYS A 236 22.33 -8.03 27.98
C LYS A 236 21.13 -8.57 28.78
N ILE A 237 19.95 -7.96 28.63
CA ILE A 237 18.74 -8.35 29.37
C ILE A 237 18.09 -9.61 28.79
N THR A 238 17.84 -9.65 27.49
CA THR A 238 17.07 -10.72 26.84
C THR A 238 17.91 -11.93 26.47
N LYS A 239 19.24 -11.79 26.47
CA LYS A 239 20.22 -12.80 26.02
C LYS A 239 19.99 -13.29 24.59
N LYS A 240 19.28 -12.51 23.75
CA LYS A 240 19.05 -12.82 22.33
C LYS A 240 20.09 -12.09 21.45
N PRO A 241 20.54 -12.69 20.33
CA PRO A 241 21.53 -12.07 19.44
C PRO A 241 21.09 -10.70 18.88
N ASN A 242 19.79 -10.54 18.57
CA ASN A 242 19.23 -9.28 18.06
C ASN A 242 18.71 -8.34 19.16
N GLY A 243 18.85 -8.67 20.45
CA GLY A 243 18.32 -7.87 21.56
C GLY A 243 16.81 -8.01 21.74
N ILE A 244 16.00 -7.48 20.80
CA ILE A 244 14.55 -7.67 20.78
C ILE A 244 14.13 -8.42 19.50
N THR A 245 12.96 -9.03 19.49
CA THR A 245 12.43 -9.64 18.24
C THR A 245 11.85 -8.57 17.33
N MET A 246 11.81 -8.82 16.02
CA MET A 246 11.20 -7.86 15.06
C MET A 246 9.71 -7.62 15.37
N LEU A 247 8.98 -8.64 15.81
CA LEU A 247 7.60 -8.49 16.26
C LEU A 247 7.48 -7.60 17.51
N GLN A 248 8.43 -7.68 18.44
CA GLN A 248 8.47 -6.77 19.59
C GLN A 248 8.78 -5.33 19.16
N ARG A 249 9.65 -5.15 18.17
CA ARG A 249 9.98 -3.85 17.58
C ARG A 249 8.74 -3.21 16.92
N ILE A 250 8.04 -3.96 16.07
CA ILE A 250 6.77 -3.54 15.44
C ILE A 250 5.72 -3.21 16.50
N GLY A 251 5.49 -4.12 17.46
CA GLY A 251 4.51 -3.90 18.53
C GLY A 251 4.82 -2.66 19.38
N THR A 252 6.10 -2.37 19.63
CA THR A 252 6.52 -1.12 20.30
C THR A 252 6.15 0.10 19.45
N GLY A 253 6.36 0.05 18.14
CA GLY A 253 5.91 1.08 17.21
C GLY A 253 4.39 1.30 17.24
N MET A 254 3.59 0.22 17.22
CA MET A 254 2.13 0.31 17.31
C MET A 254 1.65 0.94 18.63
N MET A 255 2.29 0.58 19.75
CA MET A 255 2.01 1.17 21.05
C MET A 255 2.35 2.67 21.07
N LEU A 256 3.51 3.05 20.53
CA LEU A 256 3.89 4.46 20.40
C LEU A 256 2.92 5.23 19.51
N THR A 257 2.41 4.63 18.43
CA THR A 257 1.36 5.24 17.59
C THR A 257 0.08 5.51 18.38
N CYS A 258 -0.35 4.56 19.21
CA CYS A 258 -1.51 4.76 20.09
C CYS A 258 -1.28 5.94 21.06
N VAL A 259 -0.12 5.98 21.71
CA VAL A 259 0.25 7.08 22.62
C VAL A 259 0.28 8.42 21.88
N ASN A 260 0.82 8.45 20.66
CA ASN A 260 0.86 9.65 19.84
C ASN A 260 -0.53 10.16 19.45
N MET A 261 -1.47 9.26 19.14
CA MET A 261 -2.87 9.65 18.86
C MET A 261 -3.59 10.16 20.11
N VAL A 262 -3.37 9.55 21.27
CA VAL A 262 -3.87 10.08 22.55
C VAL A 262 -3.31 11.47 22.81
N LEU A 263 -1.99 11.65 22.64
CA LEU A 263 -1.35 12.96 22.82
C LEU A 263 -1.92 14.01 21.87
N ALA A 264 -2.08 13.67 20.58
CA ALA A 264 -2.67 14.57 19.59
C ALA A 264 -4.11 14.95 19.93
N ALA A 265 -4.91 13.99 20.41
CA ALA A 265 -6.28 14.25 20.87
C ALA A 265 -6.30 15.21 22.07
N LEU A 266 -5.41 15.04 23.04
CA LEU A 266 -5.32 15.92 24.22
C LEU A 266 -4.82 17.33 23.85
N VAL A 267 -3.85 17.43 22.95
CA VAL A 267 -3.34 18.73 22.45
C VAL A 267 -4.45 19.47 21.71
N GLU A 268 -5.24 18.76 20.90
CA GLU A 268 -6.36 19.36 20.16
C GLU A 268 -7.51 19.78 21.09
N ALA A 269 -7.89 18.94 22.05
CA ALA A 269 -8.88 19.29 23.06
C ALA A 269 -8.47 20.55 23.84
N LYS A 270 -7.18 20.68 24.15
CA LYS A 270 -6.63 21.90 24.77
C LYS A 270 -6.72 23.11 23.84
N ARG A 271 -6.41 22.96 22.56
CA ARG A 271 -6.52 24.04 21.55
C ARG A 271 -7.96 24.55 21.45
N LEU A 272 -8.93 23.64 21.36
CA LEU A 272 -10.36 23.96 21.29
C LEU A 272 -10.84 24.67 22.56
N ARG A 273 -10.43 24.19 23.75
CA ARG A 273 -10.76 24.84 25.02
C ARG A 273 -10.24 26.27 25.10
N ILE A 274 -9.00 26.53 24.67
CA ILE A 274 -8.45 27.90 24.65
C ILE A 274 -9.23 28.78 23.66
N ALA A 275 -9.62 28.24 22.50
CA ALA A 275 -10.45 28.96 21.54
C ALA A 275 -11.84 29.33 22.12
N GLU A 276 -12.46 28.43 22.88
CA GLU A 276 -13.72 28.66 23.58
C GLU A 276 -13.58 29.73 24.67
N GLU A 277 -12.59 29.59 25.56
CA GLU A 277 -12.32 30.53 26.66
C GLU A 277 -12.08 31.97 26.18
N HIS A 278 -11.54 32.14 24.97
CA HIS A 278 -11.28 33.45 24.36
C HIS A 278 -12.38 33.90 23.38
N GLY A 279 -13.48 33.16 23.25
CA GLY A 279 -14.58 33.48 22.33
C GLY A 279 -14.17 33.51 20.85
N LEU A 280 -13.23 32.64 20.46
CA LEU A 280 -12.65 32.55 19.12
C LEU A 280 -13.27 31.43 18.25
N ILE A 281 -14.28 30.71 18.74
CA ILE A 281 -14.93 29.59 18.04
C ILE A 281 -15.42 30.01 16.64
N ASP A 282 -16.02 31.20 16.52
CA ASP A 282 -16.59 31.70 15.25
C ASP A 282 -15.61 32.52 14.40
N LYS A 283 -14.34 32.59 14.83
CA LYS A 283 -13.31 33.43 14.19
C LYS A 283 -12.17 32.55 13.61
N PRO A 284 -12.36 31.91 12.45
CA PRO A 284 -11.40 30.92 11.90
C PRO A 284 -10.03 31.50 11.54
N ASN A 285 -9.95 32.80 11.23
CA ASN A 285 -8.72 33.46 10.79
C ASN A 285 -7.95 34.14 11.92
N VAL A 286 -8.45 34.08 13.16
CA VAL A 286 -7.79 34.67 14.32
C VAL A 286 -6.92 33.63 14.99
N THR A 287 -5.67 34.00 15.26
CA THR A 287 -4.69 33.14 15.94
C THR A 287 -5.13 32.88 17.38
N ILE A 288 -5.20 31.61 17.75
CA ILE A 288 -5.43 31.16 19.12
C ILE A 288 -4.15 31.44 19.93
N PRO A 289 -4.25 32.01 21.15
CA PRO A 289 -3.12 32.30 22.02
C PRO A 289 -2.55 31.02 22.66
N MET A 290 -2.09 30.11 21.82
CA MET A 290 -1.44 28.86 22.17
C MET A 290 -0.12 28.80 21.40
N SER A 291 0.97 28.41 22.05
CA SER A 291 2.26 28.32 21.37
C SER A 291 2.35 27.09 20.47
N ILE A 292 2.95 27.25 19.29
CA ILE A 292 3.24 26.15 18.36
C ILE A 292 4.09 25.00 18.98
N TRP A 293 4.86 25.28 20.04
CA TRP A 293 5.67 24.29 20.75
C TRP A 293 4.88 23.13 21.35
N TRP A 294 3.58 23.32 21.63
CA TRP A 294 2.70 22.26 22.11
C TRP A 294 2.56 21.08 21.11
N PHE A 295 2.77 21.33 19.82
CA PHE A 295 2.74 20.30 18.78
C PHE A 295 4.09 19.59 18.59
N VAL A 296 5.21 20.07 19.15
CA VAL A 296 6.52 19.42 18.92
C VAL A 296 6.60 17.98 19.47
N PRO A 297 6.08 17.67 20.68
CA PRO A 297 6.13 16.31 21.22
C PRO A 297 5.51 15.23 20.31
N GLN A 298 4.39 15.53 19.63
CA GLN A 298 3.76 14.58 18.69
C GLN A 298 4.64 14.34 17.45
N TYR A 299 5.34 15.35 16.92
CA TYR A 299 6.26 15.15 15.78
C TYR A 299 7.51 14.35 16.16
N ILE A 300 8.04 14.53 17.38
CA ILE A 300 9.15 13.72 17.90
C ILE A 300 8.71 12.26 18.06
N LEU A 301 7.52 12.03 18.64
CA LEU A 301 6.96 10.68 18.75
C LEU A 301 6.76 10.01 17.40
N VAL A 302 6.30 10.74 16.38
CA VAL A 302 6.22 10.23 15.00
C VAL A 302 7.58 9.76 14.49
N GLY A 303 8.66 10.50 14.71
CA GLY A 303 10.00 10.06 14.31
C GLY A 303 10.45 8.78 15.02
N MET A 304 10.12 8.63 16.31
CA MET A 304 10.35 7.36 17.02
C MET A 304 9.50 6.21 16.47
N ILE A 305 8.23 6.49 16.16
CA ILE A 305 7.28 5.53 15.56
C ILE A 305 7.82 5.01 14.23
N GLU A 306 8.46 5.83 13.39
CA GLU A 306 9.07 5.37 12.14
C GLU A 306 10.23 4.39 12.38
N VAL A 307 11.10 4.66 13.37
CA VAL A 307 12.27 3.81 13.68
C VAL A 307 11.87 2.45 14.27
N PHE A 308 10.83 2.40 15.09
CA PHE A 308 10.38 1.15 15.72
C PHE A 308 9.30 0.43 14.90
N GLY A 309 8.32 1.16 14.37
CA GLY A 309 7.20 0.62 13.60
C GLY A 309 7.56 0.34 12.14
N LEU A 310 7.85 1.39 11.36
CA LEU A 310 8.04 1.28 9.92
C LEU A 310 9.29 0.47 9.56
N VAL A 311 10.45 0.79 10.14
CA VAL A 311 11.70 0.04 9.91
C VAL A 311 11.56 -1.41 10.39
N GLY A 312 10.94 -1.62 11.56
CA GLY A 312 10.69 -2.96 12.08
C GLY A 312 9.79 -3.80 11.17
N ALA A 313 8.77 -3.19 10.57
CA ALA A 313 7.89 -3.85 9.61
C ALA A 313 8.66 -4.21 8.32
N GLN A 314 9.44 -3.28 7.77
CA GLN A 314 10.26 -3.52 6.58
C GLN A 314 11.24 -4.68 6.78
N GLU A 315 11.96 -4.67 7.91
CA GLU A 315 12.94 -5.70 8.27
C GLU A 315 12.25 -7.07 8.50
N PHE A 316 11.12 -7.09 9.21
CA PHE A 316 10.33 -8.30 9.41
C PHE A 316 9.87 -8.91 8.08
N PHE A 317 9.17 -8.14 7.24
CA PHE A 317 8.63 -8.68 5.99
C PHE A 317 9.74 -9.07 5.01
N TYR A 318 10.90 -8.41 5.04
CA TYR A 318 12.08 -8.79 4.27
C TYR A 318 12.71 -10.11 4.74
N ASP A 319 12.81 -10.32 6.06
CA ASP A 319 13.44 -11.52 6.64
C ASP A 319 12.52 -12.74 6.64
N GLN A 320 11.19 -12.55 6.65
CA GLN A 320 10.24 -13.66 6.63
C GLN A 320 10.05 -14.29 5.26
N VAL A 321 10.50 -13.63 4.18
CA VAL A 321 10.46 -14.19 2.82
C VAL A 321 11.80 -14.82 2.44
N PRO A 322 11.80 -15.91 1.64
CA PRO A 322 13.01 -16.52 1.13
C PRO A 322 13.94 -15.51 0.43
N THR A 323 15.24 -15.80 0.41
CA THR A 323 16.27 -14.92 -0.16
C THR A 323 15.95 -14.48 -1.59
N GLU A 324 15.31 -15.33 -2.38
CA GLU A 324 14.90 -15.06 -3.77
C GLU A 324 13.68 -14.12 -3.89
N LEU A 325 12.88 -13.98 -2.82
CA LEU A 325 11.62 -13.20 -2.78
C LEU A 325 11.71 -11.96 -1.88
N ARG A 326 12.92 -11.57 -1.45
CA ARG A 326 13.18 -10.42 -0.57
C ARG A 326 12.59 -9.09 -1.05
N SER A 327 12.55 -8.87 -2.37
CA SER A 327 11.91 -7.69 -2.97
C SER A 327 10.39 -7.69 -2.79
N ILE A 328 9.75 -8.86 -2.76
CA ILE A 328 8.31 -9.01 -2.49
C ILE A 328 8.00 -8.68 -1.04
N GLY A 329 8.83 -9.12 -0.10
CA GLY A 329 8.68 -8.77 1.33
C GLY A 329 8.69 -7.26 1.58
N LEU A 330 9.66 -6.55 0.97
CA LEU A 330 9.70 -5.08 1.02
C LEU A 330 8.48 -4.45 0.35
N ALA A 331 8.06 -4.95 -0.82
CA ALA A 331 6.86 -4.46 -1.50
C ALA A 331 5.60 -4.64 -0.64
N PHE A 332 5.50 -5.73 0.12
CA PHE A 332 4.40 -6.01 1.03
C PHE A 332 4.37 -5.02 2.21
N SER A 333 5.53 -4.64 2.75
CA SER A 333 5.61 -3.60 3.79
C SER A 333 5.23 -2.21 3.27
N LEU A 334 5.67 -1.85 2.05
CA LEU A 334 5.36 -0.57 1.43
C LEU A 334 3.90 -0.50 0.98
N SER A 335 3.31 -1.62 0.55
CA SER A 335 1.90 -1.69 0.23
C SER A 335 1.03 -1.48 1.48
N ALA A 336 1.44 -1.99 2.64
CA ALA A 336 0.74 -1.72 3.91
C ALA A 336 0.66 -0.21 4.18
N LEU A 337 1.78 0.50 4.02
CA LEU A 337 1.83 1.96 4.19
C LEU A 337 0.95 2.68 3.15
N GLY A 338 1.05 2.29 1.87
CA GLY A 338 0.23 2.86 0.80
C GLY A 338 -1.27 2.68 1.02
N LEU A 339 -1.71 1.45 1.33
CA LEU A 339 -3.12 1.14 1.62
C LEU A 339 -3.61 1.85 2.88
N SER A 340 -2.76 2.01 3.91
CA SER A 340 -3.14 2.74 5.12
C SER A 340 -3.45 4.23 4.85
N ASN A 341 -2.75 4.87 3.91
CA ASN A 341 -3.05 6.26 3.50
C ASN A 341 -4.40 6.35 2.77
N PHE A 342 -4.70 5.39 1.88
CA PHE A 342 -6.02 5.33 1.25
C PHE A 342 -7.13 5.08 2.27
N LEU A 343 -6.91 4.16 3.21
CA LEU A 343 -7.85 3.85 4.27
C LEU A 343 -8.05 5.05 5.22
N SER A 344 -7.02 5.85 5.47
CA SER A 344 -7.14 7.12 6.19
C SER A 344 -8.06 8.10 5.46
N GLY A 345 -7.90 8.24 4.13
CA GLY A 345 -8.78 9.10 3.33
C GLY A 345 -10.22 8.61 3.35
N LEU A 346 -10.43 7.30 3.21
CA LEU A 346 -11.75 6.68 3.29
C LEU A 346 -12.38 6.89 4.68
N LEU A 347 -11.61 6.75 5.75
CA LEU A 347 -12.10 6.94 7.11
C LEU A 347 -12.56 8.39 7.34
N ILE A 348 -11.82 9.37 6.82
CA ILE A 348 -12.23 10.78 6.86
C ILE A 348 -13.56 10.97 6.14
N ILE A 349 -13.72 10.44 4.92
CA ILE A 349 -14.98 10.54 4.14
C ILE A 349 -16.15 9.90 4.89
N VAL A 350 -15.94 8.72 5.48
CA VAL A 350 -16.99 7.99 6.21
C VAL A 350 -17.41 8.76 7.47
N VAL A 351 -16.44 9.28 8.24
CA VAL A 351 -16.71 10.04 9.46
C VAL A 351 -17.38 11.38 9.14
N ASP A 352 -16.91 12.08 8.11
CA ASP A 352 -17.52 13.32 7.62
C ASP A 352 -18.98 13.09 7.25
N TRP A 353 -19.25 12.10 6.40
CA TRP A 353 -20.62 11.71 6.03
C TRP A 353 -21.48 11.28 7.22
N ALA A 354 -20.91 10.53 8.17
CA ALA A 354 -21.66 10.03 9.33
C ALA A 354 -22.01 11.15 10.33
N THR A 355 -21.17 12.20 10.43
CA THR A 355 -21.31 13.27 11.43
C THR A 355 -22.09 14.48 10.93
N GLU A 356 -22.15 14.70 9.61
CA GLU A 356 -23.05 15.69 8.98
C GLU A 356 -24.51 15.22 8.92
N ARG A 357 -24.75 13.92 9.14
CA ARG A 357 -26.10 13.36 9.12
C ARG A 357 -26.95 13.95 10.25
N ASP A 358 -28.24 14.13 9.99
CA ASP A 358 -29.26 14.61 10.94
C ASP A 358 -29.05 16.05 11.46
N GLY A 359 -28.37 16.90 10.68
CA GLY A 359 -28.17 18.32 11.01
C GLY A 359 -27.03 18.58 12.00
N GLY A 360 -26.22 17.55 12.29
CA GLY A 360 -24.99 17.66 13.08
C GLY A 360 -23.88 18.44 12.36
N HIS A 361 -22.87 18.89 13.11
CA HIS A 361 -21.68 19.51 12.55
C HIS A 361 -20.59 18.47 12.29
N SER A 362 -20.01 18.47 11.08
CA SER A 362 -18.87 17.62 10.73
C SER A 362 -17.70 17.77 11.70
N TRP A 363 -17.06 16.66 12.06
CA TRP A 363 -15.79 16.66 12.79
C TRP A 363 -14.67 17.38 12.02
N PHE A 364 -14.79 17.53 10.71
CA PHE A 364 -13.81 18.14 9.81
C PHE A 364 -14.25 19.51 9.26
N ASN A 365 -15.09 20.23 10.00
CA ASN A 365 -15.58 21.56 9.62
C ASN A 365 -14.47 22.47 9.05
N ASN A 366 -14.80 23.24 8.01
CA ASN A 366 -13.89 24.22 7.41
C ASN A 366 -13.36 25.23 8.44
N ASN A 367 -14.19 25.61 9.42
CA ASN A 367 -13.73 26.34 10.59
C ASN A 367 -13.13 25.35 11.60
N LEU A 368 -11.80 25.33 11.69
CA LEU A 368 -11.08 24.43 12.59
C LEU A 368 -11.45 24.62 14.07
N ASN A 369 -11.93 25.81 14.47
CA ASN A 369 -12.32 26.07 15.85
C ASN A 369 -13.70 25.49 16.19
N ARG A 370 -14.49 25.10 15.18
CA ARG A 370 -15.72 24.32 15.30
C ARG A 370 -15.53 22.83 14.95
N ALA A 371 -14.39 22.48 14.37
CA ALA A 371 -14.07 21.11 14.01
C ALA A 371 -13.65 20.34 15.26
N HIS A 372 -14.14 19.10 15.39
CA HIS A 372 -13.78 18.20 16.49
C HIS A 372 -12.79 17.13 16.01
N ILE A 373 -11.61 17.58 15.63
CA ILE A 373 -10.51 16.71 15.17
C ILE A 373 -9.99 15.84 16.32
N ASP A 374 -10.15 16.30 17.56
CA ASP A 374 -9.87 15.53 18.77
C ASP A 374 -10.67 14.21 18.83
N TYR A 375 -11.95 14.21 18.44
CA TYR A 375 -12.75 12.98 18.35
C TYR A 375 -12.20 12.03 17.28
N PHE A 376 -11.75 12.56 16.15
CA PHE A 376 -11.11 11.74 15.12
C PHE A 376 -9.80 11.12 15.63
N TYR A 377 -8.99 11.85 16.40
CA TYR A 377 -7.79 11.30 17.01
C TYR A 377 -8.09 10.25 18.09
N TRP A 378 -9.15 10.42 18.87
CA TRP A 378 -9.62 9.37 19.78
C TRP A 378 -10.07 8.11 19.03
N LEU A 379 -10.75 8.25 17.90
CA LEU A 379 -11.12 7.12 17.03
C LEU A 379 -9.87 6.40 16.49
N LEU A 380 -8.86 7.16 16.03
CA LEU A 380 -7.59 6.59 15.58
C LEU A 380 -6.80 5.93 16.72
N ALA A 381 -6.83 6.50 17.92
CA ALA A 381 -6.22 5.89 19.11
C ALA A 381 -6.90 4.55 19.46
N ALA A 382 -8.23 4.52 19.48
CA ALA A 382 -9.00 3.31 19.78
C ALA A 382 -8.77 2.21 18.73
N SER A 383 -8.82 2.56 17.43
CA SER A 383 -8.58 1.58 16.35
C SER A 383 -7.15 1.04 16.37
N THR A 384 -6.16 1.90 16.66
CA THR A 384 -4.76 1.49 16.82
C THR A 384 -4.56 0.61 18.05
N ALA A 385 -5.21 0.91 19.17
CA ALA A 385 -5.18 0.08 20.37
C ALA A 385 -5.75 -1.31 20.11
N ILE A 386 -6.90 -1.41 19.43
CA ILE A 386 -7.49 -2.68 19.02
C ILE A 386 -6.51 -3.45 18.13
N ALA A 387 -5.94 -2.79 17.12
CA ALA A 387 -4.95 -3.40 16.22
C ALA A 387 -3.72 -3.91 16.98
N PHE A 388 -3.23 -3.18 17.99
CA PHE A 388 -2.13 -3.60 18.85
C PHE A 388 -2.48 -4.85 19.67
N PHE A 389 -3.65 -4.90 20.32
CA PHE A 389 -4.04 -6.09 21.09
C PHE A 389 -4.26 -7.31 20.20
N VAL A 390 -4.86 -7.13 19.04
CA VAL A 390 -5.02 -8.20 18.03
C VAL A 390 -3.65 -8.65 17.53
N PHE A 391 -2.72 -7.73 17.25
CA PHE A 391 -1.34 -8.05 16.88
C PHE A 391 -0.62 -8.84 17.98
N VAL A 392 -0.74 -8.43 19.25
CA VAL A 392 -0.15 -9.15 20.38
C VAL A 392 -0.75 -10.56 20.50
N PHE A 393 -2.07 -10.69 20.36
CA PHE A 393 -2.74 -11.99 20.35
C PHE A 393 -2.22 -12.91 19.22
N ILE A 394 -2.14 -12.39 17.99
CA ILE A 394 -1.62 -13.12 16.82
C ILE A 394 -0.14 -13.50 17.04
N SER A 395 0.68 -12.59 17.55
CA SER A 395 2.12 -12.80 17.76
C SER A 395 2.42 -13.82 18.87
N ARG A 396 1.52 -13.94 19.86
CA ARG A 396 1.63 -14.91 20.97
C ARG A 396 1.05 -16.27 20.62
N SER A 397 0.09 -16.33 19.70
CA SER A 397 -0.39 -17.59 19.15
C SER A 397 0.78 -18.30 18.49
N LYS A 398 1.31 -19.34 19.14
CA LYS A 398 2.25 -20.26 18.50
C LYS A 398 1.46 -20.87 17.33
N ILE A 399 1.70 -20.39 16.12
CA ILE A 399 1.26 -21.08 14.91
C ILE A 399 2.03 -22.41 14.90
N THR A 400 1.48 -23.40 15.61
CA THR A 400 1.96 -24.77 15.60
C THR A 400 1.98 -25.23 14.15
N LYS A 401 3.14 -25.67 13.66
CA LYS A 401 3.22 -26.54 12.49
C LYS A 401 2.40 -27.80 12.81
N LYS A 402 1.11 -27.80 12.47
CA LYS A 402 0.29 -29.02 12.36
C LYS A 402 -0.09 -29.21 10.89
N PRO A 403 -0.07 -30.45 10.37
CA PRO A 403 -0.04 -30.71 8.93
C PRO A 403 -1.41 -30.93 8.31
N ASN A 404 -2.52 -30.55 8.95
CA ASN A 404 -3.86 -30.69 8.37
C ASN A 404 -4.52 -29.33 8.22
N GLY A 405 -4.11 -28.60 7.19
CA GLY A 405 -4.81 -27.42 6.68
C GLY A 405 -5.63 -27.77 5.44
N ILE A 406 -6.56 -26.88 5.09
CA ILE A 406 -7.31 -26.92 3.84
C ILE A 406 -6.32 -27.05 2.68
N THR A 407 -6.51 -28.04 1.81
CA THR A 407 -5.61 -28.28 0.66
C THR A 407 -5.66 -27.11 -0.33
N MET A 408 -4.61 -26.92 -1.14
CA MET A 408 -4.54 -25.80 -2.10
C MET A 408 -5.72 -25.83 -3.09
N LEU A 409 -6.07 -27.02 -3.60
CA LEU A 409 -7.24 -27.21 -4.44
C LEU A 409 -8.55 -26.91 -3.70
N GLN A 410 -8.67 -27.24 -2.42
CA GLN A 410 -9.85 -26.86 -1.63
C GLN A 410 -9.94 -25.34 -1.44
N ARG A 411 -8.82 -24.62 -1.28
CA ARG A 411 -8.81 -23.14 -1.20
C ARG A 411 -9.24 -22.49 -2.51
N ILE A 412 -8.70 -22.97 -3.64
CA ILE A 412 -9.14 -22.52 -4.98
C ILE A 412 -10.63 -22.81 -5.17
N GLY A 413 -11.09 -24.00 -4.79
CA GLY A 413 -12.50 -24.38 -4.83
C GLY A 413 -13.39 -23.48 -3.98
N THR A 414 -12.97 -23.14 -2.75
CA THR A 414 -13.70 -22.17 -1.92
C THR A 414 -13.77 -20.79 -2.56
N GLY A 415 -12.68 -20.32 -3.19
CA GLY A 415 -12.68 -19.07 -3.94
C GLY A 415 -13.67 -19.09 -5.10
N MET A 416 -13.69 -20.16 -5.91
CA MET A 416 -14.62 -20.32 -7.03
C MET A 416 -16.09 -20.39 -6.58
N MET A 417 -16.37 -21.06 -5.47
CA MET A 417 -17.71 -21.09 -4.88
C MET A 417 -18.15 -19.70 -4.41
N LEU A 418 -17.27 -18.97 -3.73
CA LEU A 418 -17.54 -17.59 -3.30
C LEU A 418 -17.75 -16.65 -4.50
N THR A 419 -17.04 -16.85 -5.62
CA THR A 419 -17.27 -16.11 -6.87
C THR A 419 -18.67 -16.34 -7.41
N CYS A 420 -19.16 -17.58 -7.40
CA CYS A 420 -20.54 -17.89 -7.81
C CYS A 420 -21.56 -17.16 -6.90
N VAL A 421 -21.37 -17.21 -5.58
CA VAL A 421 -22.23 -16.51 -4.61
C VAL A 421 -22.19 -15.00 -4.84
N ASN A 422 -21.02 -14.44 -5.11
CA ASN A 422 -20.85 -13.02 -5.38
C ASN A 422 -21.56 -12.58 -6.67
N MET A 423 -21.52 -13.38 -7.75
CA MET A 423 -22.25 -13.06 -8.98
C MET A 423 -23.77 -13.12 -8.81
N VAL A 424 -24.28 -14.07 -8.02
CA VAL A 424 -25.70 -14.11 -7.65
C VAL A 424 -26.10 -12.85 -6.86
N LEU A 425 -25.28 -12.45 -5.88
CA LEU A 425 -25.53 -11.22 -5.11
C LEU A 425 -25.44 -9.96 -5.97
N ALA A 426 -24.49 -9.90 -6.92
CA ALA A 426 -24.40 -8.83 -7.92
C ALA A 426 -25.69 -8.72 -8.75
N ALA A 427 -26.19 -9.85 -9.24
CA ALA A 427 -27.44 -9.90 -9.99
C ALA A 427 -28.65 -9.45 -9.16
N LEU A 428 -28.76 -9.88 -7.90
CA LEU A 428 -29.88 -9.53 -7.02
C LEU A 428 -29.89 -8.05 -6.64
N VAL A 429 -28.71 -7.48 -6.34
CA VAL A 429 -28.59 -6.05 -6.02
C VAL A 429 -28.88 -5.19 -7.23
N GLU A 430 -28.45 -5.61 -8.42
CA GLU A 430 -28.73 -4.88 -9.66
C GLU A 430 -30.21 -4.97 -10.05
N ALA A 431 -30.83 -6.15 -9.93
CA ALA A 431 -32.27 -6.30 -10.12
C ALA A 431 -33.07 -5.43 -9.14
N LYS A 432 -32.60 -5.29 -7.90
CA LYS A 432 -33.19 -4.37 -6.93
C LYS A 432 -33.02 -2.90 -7.33
N ARG A 433 -31.84 -2.51 -7.83
CA ARG A 433 -31.58 -1.16 -8.33
C ARG A 433 -32.54 -0.79 -9.47
N LEU A 434 -32.75 -1.70 -10.42
CA LEU A 434 -33.66 -1.50 -11.55
C LEU A 434 -35.12 -1.36 -11.10
N ARG A 435 -35.60 -2.21 -10.18
CA ARG A 435 -36.97 -2.09 -9.61
C ARG A 435 -37.20 -0.74 -8.96
N ILE A 436 -36.24 -0.24 -8.18
CA ILE A 436 -36.35 1.07 -7.54
C ILE A 436 -36.37 2.19 -8.60
N ALA A 437 -35.58 2.07 -9.67
CA ALA A 437 -35.59 3.03 -10.77
C ALA A 437 -36.94 3.06 -11.51
N GLU A 438 -37.57 1.90 -11.70
CA GLU A 438 -38.90 1.76 -12.31
C GLU A 438 -40.00 2.36 -11.42
N GLU A 439 -40.04 1.99 -10.14
CA GLU A 439 -41.00 2.50 -9.15
C GLU A 439 -40.99 4.04 -9.05
N HIS A 440 -39.83 4.66 -9.24
CA HIS A 440 -39.66 6.12 -9.16
C HIS A 440 -39.71 6.82 -10.53
N GLY A 441 -39.99 6.10 -11.63
CA GLY A 441 -40.06 6.67 -12.98
C GLY A 441 -38.74 7.26 -13.47
N LEU A 442 -37.61 6.66 -13.08
CA LEU A 442 -36.23 7.12 -13.37
C LEU A 442 -35.56 6.38 -14.55
N ILE A 443 -36.29 5.49 -15.23
CA ILE A 443 -35.77 4.66 -16.34
C ILE A 443 -35.13 5.50 -17.45
N ASP A 444 -35.76 6.63 -17.82
CA ASP A 444 -35.28 7.51 -18.89
C ASP A 444 -34.35 8.64 -18.41
N LYS A 445 -33.97 8.62 -17.13
CA LYS A 445 -33.16 9.66 -16.49
C LYS A 445 -31.80 9.10 -16.05
N PRO A 446 -30.83 8.93 -16.98
CA PRO A 446 -29.55 8.27 -16.69
C PRO A 446 -28.69 8.99 -15.65
N ASN A 447 -28.85 10.31 -15.50
CA ASN A 447 -28.03 11.14 -14.62
C ASN A 447 -28.65 11.38 -13.24
N VAL A 448 -29.80 10.77 -12.95
CA VAL A 448 -30.50 10.96 -11.67
C VAL A 448 -30.17 9.82 -10.73
N THR A 449 -29.78 10.15 -9.50
CA THR A 449 -29.43 9.19 -8.46
C THR A 449 -30.64 8.36 -8.05
N ILE A 450 -30.52 7.04 -8.11
CA ILE A 450 -31.53 6.11 -7.63
C ILE A 450 -31.52 6.16 -6.09
N PRO A 451 -32.67 6.27 -5.41
CA PRO A 451 -32.77 6.32 -3.94
C PRO A 451 -32.54 4.93 -3.31
N MET A 452 -31.35 4.36 -3.55
CA MET A 452 -30.92 3.07 -3.04
C MET A 452 -29.70 3.26 -2.13
N SER A 453 -29.77 2.68 -0.94
CA SER A 453 -28.67 2.71 0.02
C SER A 453 -27.42 2.01 -0.54
N ILE A 454 -26.25 2.64 -0.44
CA ILE A 454 -24.98 2.05 -0.87
C ILE A 454 -24.61 0.79 -0.07
N TRP A 455 -25.20 0.61 1.11
CA TRP A 455 -24.98 -0.56 1.98
C TRP A 455 -25.35 -1.89 1.32
N TRP A 456 -26.21 -1.89 0.30
CA TRP A 456 -26.52 -3.08 -0.48
C TRP A 456 -25.32 -3.65 -1.24
N PHE A 457 -24.29 -2.85 -1.53
CA PHE A 457 -23.06 -3.30 -2.19
C PHE A 457 -22.01 -3.88 -1.24
N VAL A 458 -22.10 -3.61 0.08
CA VAL A 458 -21.09 -4.00 1.06
C VAL A 458 -20.83 -5.52 1.11
N PRO A 459 -21.87 -6.40 1.13
CA PRO A 459 -21.65 -7.84 1.11
C PRO A 459 -20.86 -8.32 -0.13
N GLN A 460 -21.04 -7.67 -1.28
CA GLN A 460 -20.32 -8.02 -2.51
C GLN A 460 -18.84 -7.66 -2.39
N TYR A 461 -18.51 -6.47 -1.91
CA TYR A 461 -17.11 -6.07 -1.72
C TYR A 461 -16.37 -6.93 -0.69
N ILE A 462 -17.06 -7.35 0.38
CA ILE A 462 -16.50 -8.30 1.36
C ILE A 462 -16.21 -9.65 0.68
N LEU A 463 -17.14 -10.16 -0.12
CA LEU A 463 -16.96 -11.42 -0.84
C LEU A 463 -15.84 -11.33 -1.88
N VAL A 464 -15.71 -10.21 -2.61
CA VAL A 464 -14.58 -9.97 -3.54
C VAL A 464 -13.24 -10.08 -2.80
N GLY A 465 -13.11 -9.44 -1.63
CA GLY A 465 -11.91 -9.57 -0.80
C GLY A 465 -11.64 -11.02 -0.37
N MET A 466 -12.68 -11.78 0.00
CA MET A 466 -12.53 -13.21 0.32
C MET A 466 -12.15 -14.06 -0.90
N ILE A 467 -12.71 -13.76 -2.08
CA ILE A 467 -12.39 -14.44 -3.34
C ILE A 467 -10.91 -14.26 -3.70
N GLU A 468 -10.35 -13.06 -3.53
CA GLU A 468 -8.93 -12.83 -3.76
C GLU A 468 -8.06 -13.64 -2.79
N VAL A 469 -8.41 -13.65 -1.50
CA VAL A 469 -7.63 -14.36 -0.48
C VAL A 469 -7.68 -15.89 -0.65
N PHE A 470 -8.83 -16.47 -1.00
CA PHE A 470 -8.96 -17.92 -1.13
C PHE A 470 -8.65 -18.42 -2.55
N GLY A 471 -9.09 -17.69 -3.57
CA GLY A 471 -8.93 -18.04 -4.98
C GLY A 471 -7.56 -17.66 -5.53
N LEU A 472 -7.19 -16.38 -5.52
CA LEU A 472 -5.96 -15.90 -6.15
C LEU A 472 -4.72 -16.38 -5.42
N VAL A 473 -4.67 -16.23 -4.10
CA VAL A 473 -3.54 -16.71 -3.29
C VAL A 473 -3.45 -18.24 -3.34
N GLY A 474 -4.59 -18.94 -3.32
CA GLY A 474 -4.65 -20.40 -3.45
C GLY A 474 -4.10 -20.89 -4.80
N ALA A 475 -4.42 -20.19 -5.89
CA ALA A 475 -3.91 -20.50 -7.23
C ALA A 475 -2.41 -20.20 -7.36
N GLN A 476 -1.93 -19.06 -6.84
CA GLN A 476 -0.51 -18.71 -6.83
C GLN A 476 0.32 -19.77 -6.09
N GLU A 477 -0.14 -20.19 -4.91
CA GLU A 477 0.50 -21.24 -4.11
C GLU A 477 0.48 -22.61 -4.82
N PHE A 478 -0.64 -22.99 -5.43
CA PHE A 478 -0.74 -24.23 -6.20
C PHE A 478 0.22 -24.25 -7.40
N PHE A 479 0.22 -23.20 -8.23
CA PHE A 479 1.11 -23.14 -9.40
C PHE A 479 2.58 -23.00 -9.02
N TYR A 480 2.88 -22.43 -7.85
CA TYR A 480 4.25 -22.35 -7.32
C TYR A 480 4.74 -23.70 -6.79
N ASP A 481 3.90 -24.47 -6.07
CA ASP A 481 4.33 -25.73 -5.44
C ASP A 481 4.26 -26.95 -6.39
N GLN A 482 3.44 -26.91 -7.43
CA GLN A 482 3.31 -28.05 -8.36
C GLN A 482 4.36 -28.05 -9.47
N VAL A 483 5.13 -26.97 -9.64
CA VAL A 483 6.22 -26.88 -10.63
C VAL A 483 7.58 -27.19 -9.97
N PRO A 484 8.58 -27.68 -10.74
CA PRO A 484 9.95 -27.83 -10.26
C PRO A 484 10.53 -26.55 -9.64
N THR A 485 11.45 -26.72 -8.70
CA THR A 485 12.19 -25.67 -7.98
C THR A 485 12.71 -24.58 -8.91
N GLU A 486 13.25 -24.98 -10.05
CA GLU A 486 13.88 -24.11 -11.05
C GLU A 486 12.84 -23.31 -11.87
N LEU A 487 11.57 -23.73 -11.82
CA LEU A 487 10.46 -23.18 -12.60
C LEU A 487 9.40 -22.50 -11.73
N ARG A 488 9.64 -22.29 -10.42
CA ARG A 488 8.62 -21.70 -9.52
C ARG A 488 8.24 -20.26 -9.87
N SER A 489 9.22 -19.47 -10.29
CA SER A 489 8.98 -18.12 -10.82
C SER A 489 8.12 -18.16 -12.08
N ILE A 490 8.24 -19.23 -12.87
CA ILE A 490 7.42 -19.50 -14.06
C ILE A 490 6.02 -19.97 -13.63
N GLY A 491 5.89 -20.83 -12.62
CA GLY A 491 4.59 -21.23 -12.06
C GLY A 491 3.81 -20.03 -11.51
N LEU A 492 4.47 -19.17 -10.75
CA LEU A 492 3.87 -17.92 -10.27
C LEU A 492 3.51 -16.99 -11.44
N ALA A 493 4.38 -16.84 -12.44
CA ALA A 493 4.09 -16.06 -13.63
C ALA A 493 2.90 -16.65 -14.43
N PHE A 494 2.74 -17.97 -14.49
CA PHE A 494 1.58 -18.62 -15.11
C PHE A 494 0.30 -18.27 -14.37
N SER A 495 0.28 -18.29 -13.04
CA SER A 495 -0.89 -17.89 -12.26
C SER A 495 -1.30 -16.42 -12.49
N LEU A 496 -0.32 -15.51 -12.55
CA LEU A 496 -0.55 -14.09 -12.86
C LEU A 496 -0.95 -13.88 -14.33
N SER A 497 -0.40 -14.66 -15.25
CA SER A 497 -0.78 -14.63 -16.66
C SER A 497 -2.20 -15.15 -16.90
N ALA A 498 -2.65 -16.13 -16.10
CA ALA A 498 -4.02 -16.62 -16.14
C ALA A 498 -5.02 -15.51 -15.74
N LEU A 499 -4.65 -14.66 -14.78
CA LEU A 499 -5.43 -13.46 -14.42
C LEU A 499 -5.43 -12.41 -15.53
N GLY A 500 -4.28 -12.19 -16.18
CA GLY A 500 -4.21 -11.35 -17.38
C GLY A 500 -5.11 -11.87 -18.50
N LEU A 501 -5.03 -13.17 -18.80
CA LEU A 501 -5.83 -13.84 -19.83
C LEU A 501 -7.32 -13.81 -19.48
N SER A 502 -7.71 -13.97 -18.21
CA SER A 502 -9.10 -13.85 -17.78
C SER A 502 -9.67 -12.45 -17.98
N ASN A 503 -8.87 -11.40 -17.78
CA ASN A 503 -9.30 -10.02 -18.05
C ASN A 503 -9.56 -9.80 -19.56
N PHE A 504 -8.71 -10.35 -20.43
CA PHE A 504 -8.94 -10.32 -21.87
C PHE A 504 -10.19 -11.12 -22.28
N LEU A 505 -10.37 -12.33 -21.74
CA LEU A 505 -11.55 -13.16 -21.99
C LEU A 505 -12.83 -12.49 -21.48
N SER A 506 -12.77 -11.79 -20.35
CA SER A 506 -13.91 -11.03 -19.81
C SER A 506 -14.31 -9.89 -20.75
N GLY A 507 -13.34 -9.13 -21.29
CA GLY A 507 -13.63 -8.11 -22.30
C GLY A 507 -14.22 -8.69 -23.58
N LEU A 508 -13.72 -9.84 -24.04
CA LEU A 508 -14.25 -10.54 -25.20
C LEU A 508 -15.68 -11.04 -24.96
N LEU A 509 -15.96 -11.57 -23.77
CA LEU A 509 -17.29 -12.00 -23.37
C LEU A 509 -18.30 -10.84 -23.37
N ILE A 510 -17.90 -9.67 -22.88
CA ILE A 510 -18.73 -8.45 -22.93
C ILE A 510 -19.07 -8.10 -24.38
N ILE A 511 -18.07 -8.06 -25.28
CA ILE A 511 -18.28 -7.75 -26.71
C ILE A 511 -19.23 -8.77 -27.37
N VAL A 512 -19.07 -10.06 -27.08
CA VAL A 512 -19.92 -11.12 -27.65
C VAL A 512 -21.35 -11.02 -27.13
N VAL A 513 -21.54 -10.75 -25.83
CA VAL A 513 -22.87 -10.58 -25.24
C VAL A 513 -23.54 -9.31 -25.76
N ASP A 514 -22.80 -8.21 -25.85
CA ASP A 514 -23.26 -6.95 -26.43
C ASP A 514 -23.75 -7.15 -27.87
N TRP A 515 -22.90 -7.73 -28.73
CA TRP A 515 -23.26 -8.08 -30.10
C TRP A 515 -24.45 -9.04 -30.20
N ALA A 516 -24.52 -10.06 -29.35
CA ALA A 516 -25.60 -11.05 -29.38
C ALA A 516 -26.94 -10.46 -28.92
N THR A 517 -26.93 -9.51 -27.99
CA THR A 517 -28.14 -8.90 -27.43
C THR A 517 -28.69 -7.76 -28.29
N GLU A 518 -27.85 -7.13 -29.11
CA GLU A 518 -28.24 -6.07 -30.05
C GLU A 518 -28.75 -6.61 -31.41
N ARG A 519 -28.37 -7.85 -31.77
CA ARG A 519 -28.55 -8.41 -33.13
C ARG A 519 -30.00 -8.47 -33.65
N ASP A 520 -30.99 -8.66 -32.77
CA ASP A 520 -32.41 -8.85 -33.15
C ASP A 520 -33.28 -7.59 -32.89
N GLY A 521 -32.66 -6.41 -32.83
CA GLY A 521 -33.37 -5.15 -32.56
C GLY A 521 -33.73 -4.93 -31.08
N GLY A 522 -33.20 -5.77 -30.19
CA GLY A 522 -33.29 -5.62 -28.73
C GLY A 522 -32.32 -4.55 -28.19
N HIS A 523 -32.55 -4.09 -26.97
CA HIS A 523 -31.61 -3.22 -26.27
C HIS A 523 -30.45 -4.04 -25.69
N SER A 524 -29.22 -3.60 -25.93
CA SER A 524 -28.02 -4.21 -25.33
C SER A 524 -28.12 -4.29 -23.80
N TRP A 525 -27.63 -5.39 -23.22
CA TRP A 525 -27.49 -5.54 -21.78
C TRP A 525 -26.54 -4.50 -21.14
N PHE A 526 -25.70 -3.86 -21.95
CA PHE A 526 -24.73 -2.83 -21.54
C PHE A 526 -25.07 -1.44 -22.09
N ASN A 527 -26.37 -1.16 -22.28
CA ASN A 527 -26.84 0.14 -22.78
C ASN A 527 -26.19 1.33 -22.04
N ASN A 528 -25.82 2.38 -22.80
CA ASN A 528 -25.26 3.63 -22.26
C ASN A 528 -26.17 4.26 -21.19
N ASN A 529 -27.48 4.04 -21.27
CA ASN A 529 -28.37 4.33 -20.15
C ASN A 529 -28.40 3.13 -19.19
N LEU A 530 -27.66 3.25 -18.09
CA LEU A 530 -27.57 2.24 -17.05
C LEU A 530 -28.94 1.82 -16.48
N ASN A 531 -29.94 2.69 -16.51
CA ASN A 531 -31.29 2.39 -16.01
C ASN A 531 -32.16 1.62 -17.02
N ARG A 532 -31.72 1.54 -18.28
CA ARG A 532 -32.28 0.66 -19.32
C ARG A 532 -31.39 -0.57 -19.59
N ALA A 533 -30.17 -0.58 -19.06
CA ALA A 533 -29.25 -1.70 -19.17
C ALA A 533 -29.67 -2.83 -18.22
N HIS A 534 -29.62 -4.07 -18.71
CA HIS A 534 -29.92 -5.27 -17.93
C HIS A 534 -28.62 -6.01 -17.55
N ILE A 535 -27.78 -5.33 -16.77
CA ILE A 535 -26.50 -5.89 -16.28
C ILE A 535 -26.77 -7.04 -15.29
N ASP A 536 -27.95 -7.09 -14.68
CA ASP A 536 -28.42 -8.20 -13.86
C ASP A 536 -28.44 -9.53 -14.64
N TYR A 537 -28.87 -9.53 -15.91
CA TYR A 537 -28.81 -10.73 -16.76
C TYR A 537 -27.38 -11.16 -17.06
N PHE A 538 -26.47 -10.21 -17.24
CA PHE A 538 -25.05 -10.51 -17.40
C PHE A 538 -24.46 -11.15 -16.13
N TYR A 539 -24.82 -10.66 -14.94
CA TYR A 539 -24.40 -11.27 -13.68
C TYR A 539 -24.99 -12.67 -13.47
N TRP A 540 -26.24 -12.92 -13.89
CA TRP A 540 -26.82 -14.27 -13.88
C TRP A 540 -26.09 -15.23 -14.83
N LEU A 541 -25.72 -14.76 -16.02
CA LEU A 541 -24.89 -15.52 -16.97
C LEU A 541 -23.52 -15.85 -16.36
N LEU A 542 -22.88 -14.89 -15.68
CA LEU A 542 -21.62 -15.11 -14.97
C LEU A 542 -21.79 -16.07 -13.79
N ALA A 543 -22.89 -16.00 -13.04
CA ALA A 543 -23.18 -16.95 -11.97
C ALA A 543 -23.32 -18.39 -12.50
N ALA A 544 -24.05 -18.58 -13.61
CA ALA A 544 -24.21 -19.89 -14.22
C ALA A 544 -22.87 -20.43 -14.76
N SER A 545 -22.10 -19.62 -15.48
CA SER A 545 -20.79 -20.03 -16.01
C SER A 545 -19.77 -20.36 -14.92
N THR A 546 -19.73 -19.59 -13.84
CA THR A 546 -18.84 -19.83 -12.69
C THR A 546 -19.28 -21.04 -11.86
N ALA A 547 -20.58 -21.32 -11.75
CA ALA A 547 -21.09 -22.54 -11.14
C ALA A 547 -20.66 -23.78 -11.93
N ILE A 548 -20.80 -23.76 -13.27
CA ILE A 548 -20.33 -24.84 -14.14
C ILE A 548 -18.81 -25.03 -13.98
N ALA A 549 -18.05 -23.94 -14.00
CA ALA A 549 -16.59 -23.99 -13.80
C ALA A 549 -16.20 -24.57 -12.43
N PHE A 550 -16.94 -24.25 -11.37
CA PHE A 550 -16.74 -24.82 -10.04
C PHE A 550 -16.97 -26.33 -10.02
N PHE A 551 -18.07 -26.82 -10.61
CA PHE A 551 -18.34 -28.27 -10.65
C PHE A 551 -17.32 -29.03 -11.49
N VAL A 552 -16.91 -28.47 -12.64
CA VAL A 552 -15.82 -29.01 -13.46
C VAL A 552 -14.51 -29.04 -12.67
N PHE A 553 -14.19 -27.98 -11.94
CA PHE A 553 -13.01 -27.92 -11.07
C PHE A 553 -13.05 -28.96 -9.95
N VAL A 554 -14.19 -29.14 -9.27
CA VAL A 554 -14.39 -30.17 -8.24
C VAL A 554 -14.22 -31.57 -8.83
N PHE A 555 -14.72 -31.81 -10.04
CA PHE A 555 -14.58 -33.09 -10.73
C PHE A 555 -13.11 -33.38 -11.08
N ILE A 556 -12.40 -32.43 -11.68
CA ILE A 556 -10.99 -32.57 -12.09
C ILE A 556 -10.07 -32.69 -10.86
N SER A 557 -10.32 -31.91 -9.81
CA SER A 557 -9.49 -31.89 -8.60
C SER A 557 -9.50 -33.21 -7.83
N ARG A 558 -10.57 -34.01 -7.95
CA ARG A 558 -10.63 -35.37 -7.36
C ARG A 558 -9.63 -36.35 -7.98
N SER A 559 -9.26 -36.14 -9.24
CA SER A 559 -8.29 -36.96 -9.97
C SER A 559 -6.87 -36.41 -9.89
N TYR A 560 -6.67 -35.26 -9.24
CA TYR A 560 -5.37 -34.61 -9.18
C TYR A 560 -4.49 -35.21 -8.07
N VAL A 561 -3.32 -35.72 -8.46
CA VAL A 561 -2.32 -36.23 -7.52
C VAL A 561 -1.28 -35.14 -7.28
N TYR A 562 -1.21 -34.64 -6.04
CA TYR A 562 -0.18 -33.69 -5.64
C TYR A 562 1.22 -34.29 -5.81
N ARG A 563 2.15 -33.48 -6.33
CA ARG A 563 3.56 -33.83 -6.31
C ARG A 563 4.03 -33.93 -4.85
N ARG A 564 4.45 -35.13 -4.41
CA ARG A 564 5.08 -35.32 -3.09
C ARG A 564 6.50 -34.79 -3.15
N VAL A 565 6.83 -33.91 -2.22
CA VAL A 565 8.17 -33.32 -2.09
C VAL A 565 9.16 -34.29 -1.39
N ASP A 566 8.67 -35.42 -0.87
CA ASP A 566 9.41 -36.34 0.01
C ASP A 566 9.92 -37.64 -0.67
N GLN A 567 10.11 -37.65 -2.00
CA GLN A 567 10.73 -38.78 -2.69
C GLN A 567 11.72 -38.32 -3.76
N VAL A 568 12.82 -37.70 -3.32
CA VAL A 568 14.17 -37.86 -3.89
C VAL A 568 15.15 -37.67 -2.74
#